data_AF-A0A2M7HZX7-F1
#
_entry.id   AF-A0A2M7HZX7-F1
#
_cell.length_a   1.000
_cell.length_b   1.000
_cell.length_c   1.000
_cell.angle_alpha   90.00
_cell.angle_beta   90.00
_cell.angle_gamma   90.00
#
_symmetry.space_group_name_H-M   'P 1'
#
loop_
_entity.id
_entity.type
_entity.pdbx_description
1 polymer ?
#
loop_
_entity_poly.entity_id
_entity_poly.type
_entity_poly.pdbx_seq_one_letter_code
_entity_poly.pdbx_strand_id
1 'polypeptide(L)' 'MNDKPVIGIIMGSDSDLPIMEKAFNVCKEFNISYEVKILSAHRTPEEHSNYSKSAESRGLKVIIAAA' A
#
# COMPACT_ATOMS: atom_id res chain seq x y z
N MET A 1 0.57 -19.77 6.04
CA MET A 1 1.26 -18.99 4.99
C MET A 1 1.97 -17.85 5.69
N ASN A 2 3.06 -17.31 5.15
CA ASN A 2 3.75 -16.21 5.83
C ASN A 2 2.90 -14.95 5.65
N ASP A 3 1.94 -14.73 6.56
CA ASP A 3 0.84 -13.75 6.44
C ASP A 3 1.30 -12.29 6.59
N LYS A 4 2.60 -12.02 6.50
CA LYS A 4 3.18 -10.68 6.69
C LYS A 4 3.34 -10.00 5.33
N PRO A 5 2.71 -8.83 5.11
CA PRO A 5 2.78 -8.13 3.82
C PRO A 5 4.22 -7.76 3.46
N VAL A 6 4.58 -7.94 2.20
CA VAL A 6 5.86 -7.47 1.63
C VAL A 6 5.67 -6.33 0.63
N ILE A 7 4.44 -6.10 0.17
CA ILE A 7 4.06 -4.95 -0.65
C ILE A 7 3.03 -4.09 0.10
N GLY A 8 3.29 -2.79 0.21
CA GLY A 8 2.30 -1.81 0.65
C GLY A 8 1.69 -1.10 -0.55
N ILE A 9 0.36 -1.09 -0.67
CA ILE A 9 -0.33 -0.37 -1.74
C ILE A 9 -1.10 0.78 -1.11
N ILE A 10 -0.72 2.01 -1.44
CA ILE A 10 -1.29 3.21 -0.84
C ILE A 10 -1.92 4.12 -1.90
N MET A 11 -2.97 4.83 -1.52
CA MET A 11 -3.65 5.79 -2.39
C MET A 11 -4.19 6.99 -1.61
N GLY A 12 -4.36 8.12 -2.28
CA GLY A 12 -4.80 9.37 -1.65
C GLY A 12 -6.31 9.42 -1.35
N SER A 13 -7.11 8.71 -2.15
CA SER A 13 -8.57 8.61 -1.97
C SER A 13 -9.10 7.25 -2.44
N ASP A 14 -10.33 6.96 -2.02
CA ASP A 14 -11.17 5.90 -2.56
C ASP A 14 -11.43 6.01 -4.08
N SER A 15 -11.44 7.22 -4.64
CA SER A 15 -11.54 7.44 -6.08
C SER A 15 -10.42 6.78 -6.89
N ASP A 16 -9.28 6.47 -6.26
CA ASP A 16 -8.14 5.81 -6.91
C ASP A 16 -8.31 4.28 -6.95
N LEU A 17 -9.23 3.71 -6.15
CA LEU A 17 -9.44 2.27 -6.04
C LEU A 17 -9.64 1.58 -7.39
N PRO A 18 -10.50 2.05 -8.31
CA PRO A 18 -10.73 1.37 -9.58
C PRO A 18 -9.47 1.24 -10.45
N ILE A 19 -8.52 2.17 -10.31
CA ILE A 19 -7.23 2.12 -11.01
C ILE A 19 -6.29 1.16 -10.29
N MET A 20 -6.25 1.22 -8.96
CA MET A 20 -5.33 0.46 -8.12
C MET A 20 -5.70 -1.02 -7.99
N GLU A 21 -6.94 -1.42 -8.30
CA GLU A 21 -7.36 -2.83 -8.36
C GLU A 21 -6.46 -3.70 -9.24
N LYS A 22 -5.89 -3.11 -10.30
CA LYS A 22 -4.93 -3.80 -11.18
C LYS A 22 -3.70 -4.29 -10.41
N ALA A 23 -3.19 -3.50 -9.47
CA ALA A 23 -2.05 -3.88 -8.63
C ALA A 23 -2.42 -5.04 -7.68
N PHE A 24 -3.64 -5.03 -7.12
CA PHE A 24 -4.13 -6.11 -6.25
C PHE A 24 -4.20 -7.43 -7.01
N ASN A 25 -4.74 -7.38 -8.23
CA ASN A 25 -4.92 -8.57 -9.07
C ASN A 25 -3.59 -9.22 -9.42
N VAL A 26 -2.58 -8.43 -9.78
CA VAL A 26 -1.22 -8.92 -10.01
C VAL A 26 -0.65 -9.54 -8.73
N CYS A 27 -0.75 -8.87 -7.58
CA CYS A 27 -0.24 -9.44 -6.33
C CYS A 27 -0.92 -10.78 -5.98
N LYS A 28 -2.24 -10.91 -6.22
CA LYS A 28 -2.99 -12.16 -6.04
C LYS A 28 -2.52 -13.25 -7.00
N GLU A 29 -2.36 -12.93 -8.29
CA GLU A 29 -1.91 -13.85 -9.33
C GLU A 29 -0.56 -14.47 -8.99
N PHE A 30 0.39 -13.66 -8.51
CA PHE A 30 1.72 -14.11 -8.11
C PHE A 30 1.78 -14.65 -6.67
N ASN A 31 0.64 -14.71 -5.97
CA ASN A 31 0.55 -15.13 -4.57
C ASN A 31 1.52 -14.38 -3.63
N ILE A 32 1.62 -13.06 -3.82
CA ILE A 32 2.46 -12.16 -3.01
C ILE A 32 1.59 -11.51 -1.94
N SER A 33 2.01 -11.57 -0.67
CA SER A 33 1.31 -10.90 0.43
C SER A 33 1.44 -9.38 0.35
N TYR A 34 0.31 -8.68 0.34
CA TYR A 34 0.25 -7.22 0.26
C TYR A 34 -0.78 -6.65 1.24
N GLU A 35 -0.68 -5.35 1.50
CA GLU A 35 -1.68 -4.58 2.24
C GLU A 35 -2.13 -3.37 1.42
N VAL A 36 -3.32 -2.86 1.73
CA VAL A 36 -3.90 -1.69 1.06
C VAL A 36 -4.30 -0.65 2.11
N LYS A 37 -3.94 0.62 1.88
CA LYS A 37 -4.34 1.74 2.74
C LYS A 37 -4.69 2.99 1.94
N ILE A 38 -5.66 3.77 2.41
CA ILE A 38 -5.93 5.13 1.91
C ILE A 38 -5.19 6.10 2.84
N LEU A 39 -4.13 6.73 2.33
CA LEU A 39 -3.27 7.66 3.06
C LEU A 39 -3.01 8.88 2.17
N SER A 40 -3.66 9.99 2.49
CA SER A 40 -3.56 11.21 1.70
C SER A 40 -2.35 12.03 2.13
N ALA A 41 -1.43 12.28 1.21
CA ALA A 41 -0.30 13.16 1.46
C ALA A 41 -0.72 14.61 1.82
N HIS A 42 -1.90 15.05 1.36
CA HIS A 42 -2.41 16.40 1.61
C HIS A 42 -3.38 16.47 2.80
N ARG A 43 -4.25 15.47 2.98
CA ARG A 43 -5.30 15.49 4.02
C ARG A 43 -4.83 14.85 5.34
N THR A 44 -3.99 13.82 5.27
CA THR A 44 -3.46 13.09 6.44
C THR A 44 -1.92 12.95 6.37
N PRO A 45 -1.18 14.08 6.27
CA PRO A 45 0.27 14.06 6.03
C PRO A 45 1.08 13.34 7.12
N GLU A 46 0.65 13.45 8.39
CA GLU A 46 1.33 12.79 9.51
C GLU A 46 1.19 11.27 9.44
N GLU A 47 -0.02 10.76 9.19
CA GLU A 47 -0.27 9.32 9.02
C GLU A 47 0.51 8.76 7.82
N HIS A 48 0.51 9.49 6.71
CA HIS A 48 1.28 9.14 5.51
C HIS A 48 2.78 9.08 5.81
N SER A 49 3.32 10.05 6.54
CA SER A 49 4.74 10.08 6.96
C SER A 49 5.07 8.91 7.89
N ASN A 50 4.24 8.66 8.89
CA ASN A 50 4.45 7.60 9.88
C ASN A 50 4.37 6.21 9.23
N TYR A 51 3.44 6.02 8.29
CA TYR A 51 3.38 4.80 7.48
C TYR A 51 4.68 4.58 6.69
N SER A 52 5.11 5.60 5.95
CA SER A 52 6.31 5.53 5.11
C SER A 52 7.58 5.24 5.93
N LYS A 53 7.75 5.92 7.06
CA LYS A 53 8.91 5.73 7.96
C LYS A 53 8.96 4.36 8.61
N SER A 54 7.81 3.74 8.87
CA SER A 54 7.72 2.43 9.52
C SER A 54 7.67 1.25 8.53
N ALA A 55 7.61 1.51 7.22
CA ALA A 55 7.43 0.49 6.19
C ALA A 55 8.50 -0.61 6.23
N GLU A 56 9.77 -0.23 6.27
CA GLU A 56 10.89 -1.17 6.25
C GLU A 56 10.93 -2.04 7.52
N SER A 57 10.75 -1.45 8.71
CA SER A 57 10.74 -2.19 9.98
C SER A 57 9.56 -3.16 10.09
N ARG A 58 8.43 -2.81 9.45
CA ARG A 58 7.28 -3.69 9.26
C ARG A 58 7.51 -4.79 8.22
N GLY A 59 8.65 -4.79 7.51
CA GLY A 59 9.02 -5.84 6.54
C GLY A 59 8.55 -5.59 5.11
N LEU A 60 7.97 -4.43 4.82
CA LEU A 60 7.64 -4.04 3.44
C LEU A 60 8.93 -3.91 2.63
N LYS A 61 8.87 -4.40 1.39
CA LYS A 61 9.95 -4.38 0.40
C LYS A 61 9.67 -3.43 -0.74
N VAL A 62 8.38 -3.20 -1.04
CA VAL A 62 7.92 -2.30 -2.10
C VAL A 62 6.71 -1.51 -1.61
N ILE A 63 6.63 -0.24 -1.99
CA ILE A 63 5.41 0.57 -1.87
C ILE A 63 4.95 0.95 -3.29
N ILE A 64 3.68 0.68 -3.60
CA ILE A 64 3.00 1.14 -4.80
C ILE A 64 2.07 2.27 -4.37
N ALA A 65 2.31 3.50 -4.82
CA ALA A 65 1.54 4.67 -4.40
C ALA A 65 0.81 5.31 -5.60
N ALA A 66 -0.47 5.62 -5.42
CA ALA A 66 -1.26 6.47 -6.33
C ALA A 66 -1.60 7.81 -5.67
N ALA A 67 -1.65 8.87 -6.48
CA ALA A 67 -1.91 10.24 -6.05
C ALA A 67 -2.70 10.99 -7.13
#